data_AF-A0AAT9JVE3-F1
#
_entry.id   AF-A0AAT9JVE3-F1
#
_cell.length_a   1.000
_cell.length_b   1.000
_cell.length_c   1.000
_cell.angle_alpha   90.00
_cell.angle_beta   90.00
_cell.angle_gamma   90.00
#
_symmetry.space_group_name_H-M   'P 1'
#
loop_
_entity.id
_entity.type
_entity.pdbx_description
1 polymer ?
#
loop_
_entity_poly.entity_id
_entity_poly.type
_entity_poly.pdbx_seq_one_letter_code
_entity_poly.pdbx_strand_id
1 'polypeptide(L)'
;MSELGLSLTAIAIFATTALALVGPMLGSSPLLPAGLGFGLLVLFSLDSVTWQGRGATLLIDGIQQRSPEYRQRILHHEAGHYLVATALGLPVTGYTLSAWQAFQQGQSGRGGVQFQSAELEAEAAQGQLSQRSLEQWCQVLMAGAAAEQLVYGNVEGGADDRAQWQQLWRQLDRNPAEGNLRSRWGLLKAKTLIEQQRLAYVALVAAMAAEASIEDCNRAIAAAWIETAVAD
;
A
#
# COMPACT_ATOMS: atom_id res chain seq x y z
N MET A 1 6.57 6.44 9.38
CA MET A 1 6.32 7.75 8.74
C MET A 1 7.24 7.85 7.53
N SER A 2 6.77 8.35 6.38
CA SER A 2 7.65 8.56 5.22
C SER A 2 8.62 9.72 5.46
N GLU A 3 9.79 9.70 4.80
CA GLU A 3 10.80 10.78 4.81
C GLU A 3 10.18 12.15 4.52
N LEU A 4 9.22 12.20 3.58
CA LEU A 4 8.47 13.41 3.26
C LEU A 4 7.57 13.88 4.41
N GLY A 5 6.92 12.96 5.14
CA GLY A 5 6.13 13.30 6.32
C GLY A 5 6.99 13.92 7.43
N LEU A 6 8.15 13.32 7.71
CA LEU A 6 9.13 13.85 8.66
C LEU A 6 9.65 15.23 8.24
N SER A 7 9.97 15.40 6.95
CA SER A 7 10.45 16.67 6.39
C SER A 7 9.38 17.77 6.50
N LEU A 8 8.13 17.47 6.20
CA LEU A 8 7.02 18.44 6.34
C LEU A 8 6.79 18.82 7.80
N THR A 9 6.85 17.87 8.73
CA THR A 9 6.77 18.15 10.17
C THR A 9 7.92 19.05 10.61
N ALA A 10 9.16 18.76 10.19
CA ALA A 10 10.33 19.57 10.52
C ALA A 10 10.21 20.99 9.96
N ILE A 11 9.78 21.14 8.70
CA ILE A 11 9.54 22.45 8.07
C ILE A 11 8.47 23.23 8.85
N ALA A 12 7.36 22.58 9.24
CA ALA A 12 6.31 23.24 10.00
C ALA A 12 6.79 23.72 11.38
N ILE A 13 7.55 22.89 12.11
CA ILE A 13 8.14 23.27 13.40
C ILE A 13 9.15 24.41 13.23
N PHE A 14 10.03 24.30 12.23
CA PHE A 14 11.02 25.33 11.95
C PHE A 14 10.36 26.66 11.57
N ALA A 15 9.38 26.64 10.65
CA ALA A 15 8.68 27.84 10.20
C ALA A 15 7.91 28.52 11.32
N THR A 16 7.19 27.75 12.15
CA THR A 16 6.45 28.30 13.31
C THR A 16 7.41 28.88 14.35
N THR A 17 8.54 28.21 14.61
CA THR A 17 9.56 28.68 15.57
C THR A 17 10.31 29.91 15.05
N ALA A 18 10.72 29.91 13.79
CA ALA A 18 11.38 31.04 13.14
C ALA A 18 10.45 32.27 13.11
N LEU A 19 9.16 32.07 12.82
CA LEU A 19 8.16 33.13 12.86
C LEU A 19 7.93 33.65 14.29
N ALA A 20 7.97 32.78 15.31
CA ALA A 20 7.87 33.19 16.71
C ALA A 20 9.06 34.03 17.18
N LEU A 21 10.27 33.71 16.71
CA LEU A 21 11.51 34.39 17.11
C LEU A 21 11.76 35.67 16.31
N VAL A 22 11.63 35.61 14.99
CA VAL A 22 11.99 36.70 14.06
C VAL A 22 10.78 37.60 13.76
N GLY A 23 9.57 37.04 13.74
CA GLY A 23 8.35 37.78 13.41
C GLY A 23 8.15 39.06 14.24
N PRO A 24 8.27 39.01 15.58
CA PRO A 24 8.15 40.21 16.41
C PRO A 24 9.20 41.28 16.08
N MET A 25 10.42 40.88 15.71
CA MET A 25 11.49 41.83 15.30
C MET A 25 11.18 42.54 13.98
N LEU A 26 10.35 41.93 13.14
CA LEU A 26 9.86 42.48 11.87
C LEU A 26 8.48 43.17 12.00
N GLY A 27 7.98 43.38 13.23
CA GLY A 27 6.68 44.01 13.49
C GLY A 27 5.47 43.09 13.31
N SER A 28 5.67 41.79 13.16
CA SER A 28 4.59 40.81 13.08
C SER A 28 4.01 40.50 14.47
N SER A 29 2.69 40.31 14.55
CA SER A 29 2.02 39.96 15.81
C SER A 29 2.43 38.57 16.31
N PRO A 30 2.76 38.39 17.61
CA PRO A 30 2.98 37.08 18.22
C PRO A 30 1.78 36.13 18.13
N LEU A 31 0.58 36.65 17.85
CA LEU A 31 -0.62 35.85 17.64
C LEU A 31 -0.55 35.02 16.35
N LEU A 32 0.24 35.43 15.35
CA LEU A 32 0.38 34.70 14.09
C LEU A 32 1.02 33.32 14.26
N PRO A 33 2.24 33.19 14.84
CA PRO A 33 2.83 31.87 15.08
C PRO A 33 2.03 31.04 16.08
N ALA A 34 1.41 31.66 17.09
CA ALA A 34 0.53 30.97 18.04
C ALA A 34 -0.72 30.39 17.35
N GLY A 35 -1.38 31.19 16.51
CA GLY A 35 -2.55 30.77 15.74
C GLY A 35 -2.22 29.68 14.72
N LEU A 36 -1.08 29.79 14.03
CA LEU A 36 -0.58 28.75 13.12
C LEU A 36 -0.30 27.43 13.85
N GLY A 37 0.43 27.48 14.97
CA GLY A 37 0.72 26.30 15.77
C GLY A 37 -0.55 25.63 16.31
N PHE A 38 -1.47 26.42 16.86
CA PHE A 38 -2.77 25.92 17.33
C PHE A 38 -3.59 25.31 16.19
N GLY A 39 -3.67 25.97 15.04
CA GLY A 39 -4.37 25.47 13.86
C GLY A 39 -3.81 24.14 13.36
N LEU A 40 -2.48 24.01 13.28
CA LEU A 40 -1.82 22.76 12.90
C LEU A 40 -2.12 21.62 13.89
N LEU A 41 -2.11 21.91 15.20
CA LEU A 41 -2.45 20.92 16.23
C LEU A 41 -3.91 20.48 16.13
N VAL A 42 -4.84 21.42 15.89
CA VAL A 42 -6.26 21.11 15.69
C VAL A 42 -6.45 20.24 14.44
N LEU A 43 -5.84 20.61 13.31
CA LEU A 43 -5.91 19.83 12.07
C LEU A 43 -5.35 18.42 12.27
N PHE A 44 -4.19 18.28 12.92
CA PHE A 44 -3.60 16.99 13.23
C PHE A 44 -4.47 16.16 14.18
N SER A 45 -5.09 16.79 15.19
CA SER A 45 -5.99 16.12 16.12
C SER A 45 -7.27 15.64 15.44
N LEU A 46 -7.87 16.47 14.58
CA LEU A 46 -9.03 16.08 13.78
C LEU A 46 -8.70 14.93 12.83
N ASP A 47 -7.56 15.02 12.14
CA ASP A 47 -7.14 13.96 11.22
C ASP A 47 -6.87 12.64 11.96
N SER A 48 -6.19 12.68 13.11
CA SER A 48 -5.88 11.47 13.88
C SER A 48 -7.11 10.84 14.54
N VAL A 49 -7.98 11.65 15.15
CA VAL A 49 -9.16 11.16 15.90
C VAL A 49 -10.33 10.83 14.97
N THR A 50 -10.63 11.72 14.03
CA THR A 50 -11.81 11.58 13.17
C THR A 50 -11.51 10.79 11.91
N TRP A 51 -10.37 11.05 11.26
CA TRP A 51 -10.04 10.48 9.96
C TRP A 51 -8.95 9.40 10.01
N GLN A 52 -8.49 9.02 11.20
CA GLN A 52 -7.47 7.99 11.41
C GLN A 52 -6.19 8.21 10.56
N GLY A 53 -5.81 9.48 10.31
CA GLY A 53 -4.62 9.84 9.54
C GLY A 53 -4.81 9.84 8.00
N ARG A 54 -6.04 9.68 7.49
CA ARG A 54 -6.32 9.66 6.05
C ARG A 54 -6.05 11.02 5.39
N GLY A 55 -6.30 12.13 6.07
CA GLY A 55 -6.05 13.47 5.56
C GLY A 55 -4.55 13.74 5.35
N ALA A 56 -3.71 13.41 6.33
CA ALA A 56 -2.26 13.47 6.17
C ALA A 56 -1.78 12.55 5.04
N THR A 57 -2.38 11.36 4.91
CA THR A 57 -2.06 10.40 3.84
C THR A 57 -2.37 10.97 2.46
N LEU A 58 -3.54 11.60 2.28
CA LEU A 58 -3.93 12.27 1.04
C LEU A 58 -3.00 13.42 0.66
N LEU A 59 -2.60 14.25 1.63
CA LEU A 59 -1.67 15.36 1.39
C LEU A 59 -0.29 14.87 0.97
N ILE A 60 0.25 13.90 1.71
CA ILE A 60 1.58 13.32 1.46
C ILE A 60 1.59 12.56 0.12
N ASP A 61 0.56 11.77 -0.17
CA ASP A 61 0.43 11.08 -1.45
C ASP A 61 0.29 12.08 -2.60
N GLY A 62 -0.58 13.08 -2.49
CA GLY A 62 -0.77 14.10 -3.53
C GLY A 62 0.49 14.88 -3.89
N ILE A 63 1.41 15.09 -2.93
CA ILE A 63 2.72 15.67 -3.22
C ILE A 63 3.63 14.67 -3.96
N GLN A 64 3.69 13.41 -3.48
CA GLN A 64 4.55 12.38 -4.06
C GLN A 64 4.11 11.94 -5.46
N GLN A 65 2.80 11.92 -5.74
CA GLN A 65 2.20 11.59 -7.04
C GLN A 65 2.67 12.51 -8.19
N ARG A 66 3.31 13.64 -7.88
CA ARG A 66 3.98 14.49 -8.89
C ARG A 66 5.23 13.85 -9.47
N SER A 67 5.87 12.91 -8.76
CA SER A 67 7.00 12.13 -9.28
C SER A 67 6.48 11.01 -10.19
N PRO A 68 6.94 10.96 -11.46
CA PRO A 68 6.68 9.81 -12.34
C PRO A 68 7.20 8.49 -11.76
N GLU A 69 8.33 8.51 -11.08
CA GLU A 69 8.97 7.34 -10.47
C GLU A 69 8.10 6.77 -9.34
N TYR A 70 7.54 7.64 -8.50
CA TYR A 70 6.62 7.24 -7.44
C TYR A 70 5.36 6.57 -7.98
N ARG A 71 4.75 7.18 -9.02
CA ARG A 71 3.59 6.61 -9.72
C ARG A 71 3.87 5.24 -10.31
N GLN A 72 4.99 5.09 -11.01
CA GLN A 72 5.40 3.82 -11.57
C GLN A 72 5.63 2.77 -10.49
N ARG A 73 6.24 3.17 -9.36
CA ARG A 73 6.48 2.23 -8.25
C ARG A 73 5.17 1.72 -7.65
N ILE A 74 4.19 2.60 -7.39
CA ILE A 74 2.85 2.18 -6.95
C ILE A 74 2.21 1.26 -7.99
N LEU A 75 2.22 1.63 -9.27
CA LEU A 75 1.68 0.80 -10.34
C LEU A 75 2.26 -0.61 -10.33
N HIS A 76 3.58 -0.75 -10.24
CA HIS A 76 4.24 -2.05 -10.18
C HIS A 76 3.92 -2.82 -8.90
N HIS A 77 3.80 -2.12 -7.77
CA HIS A 77 3.39 -2.69 -6.49
C HIS A 77 1.98 -3.28 -6.56
N GLU A 78 1.00 -2.49 -7.00
CA GLU A 78 -0.40 -2.93 -7.12
C GLU A 78 -0.56 -4.03 -8.18
N ALA A 79 0.15 -3.94 -9.31
CA ALA A 79 0.16 -5.00 -10.30
C ALA A 79 0.70 -6.33 -9.74
N GLY A 80 1.63 -6.27 -8.77
CA GLY A 80 2.11 -7.43 -8.03
C GLY A 80 0.99 -8.11 -7.26
N HIS A 81 0.26 -7.35 -6.43
CA HIS A 81 -0.91 -7.84 -5.70
C HIS A 81 -1.96 -8.43 -6.64
N TYR A 82 -2.30 -7.72 -7.71
CA TYR A 82 -3.32 -8.12 -8.66
C TYR A 82 -2.97 -9.47 -9.31
N LEU A 83 -1.77 -9.59 -9.90
CA LEU A 83 -1.37 -10.80 -10.61
C LEU A 83 -1.37 -12.02 -9.68
N VAL A 84 -0.79 -11.87 -8.48
CA VAL A 84 -0.69 -12.96 -7.51
C VAL A 84 -2.06 -13.35 -6.97
N ALA A 85 -2.95 -12.40 -6.69
CA ALA A 85 -4.33 -12.69 -6.30
C ALA A 85 -5.05 -13.51 -7.39
N THR A 86 -4.93 -13.06 -8.64
CA THR A 86 -5.53 -13.74 -9.82
C THR A 86 -4.99 -15.17 -9.96
N ALA A 87 -3.68 -15.37 -9.81
CA ALA A 87 -3.03 -16.68 -9.87
C ALA A 87 -3.52 -17.65 -8.79
N LEU A 88 -3.84 -17.12 -7.61
CA LEU A 88 -4.30 -17.89 -6.47
C LEU A 88 -5.82 -18.15 -6.48
N GLY A 89 -6.51 -17.70 -7.54
CA GLY A 89 -7.95 -17.85 -7.69
C GLY A 89 -8.76 -16.90 -6.83
N LEU A 90 -8.18 -15.75 -6.44
CA LEU A 90 -8.85 -14.70 -5.69
C LEU A 90 -9.32 -13.61 -6.68
N PRO A 91 -10.63 -13.52 -6.99
CA PRO A 91 -11.13 -12.59 -7.98
C PRO A 91 -10.88 -11.14 -7.54
N VAL A 92 -10.20 -10.37 -8.37
CA VAL A 92 -10.00 -8.94 -8.15
C VAL A 92 -11.28 -8.18 -8.49
N THR A 93 -11.76 -7.36 -7.56
CA THR A 93 -13.00 -6.59 -7.65
C THR A 93 -12.77 -5.09 -7.82
N GLY A 94 -11.53 -4.63 -7.70
CA GLY A 94 -11.13 -3.25 -7.93
C GLY A 94 -9.65 -3.02 -7.68
N TYR A 95 -9.12 -1.92 -8.17
CA TYR A 95 -7.78 -1.46 -7.83
C TYR A 95 -7.72 0.07 -7.79
N THR A 96 -6.77 0.60 -7.01
CA THR A 96 -6.49 2.04 -6.91
C THR A 96 -4.99 2.28 -6.96
N LEU A 97 -4.57 3.35 -7.65
CA LEU A 97 -3.17 3.73 -7.84
C LEU A 97 -2.78 5.01 -7.09
N SER A 98 -3.70 5.53 -6.27
CA SER A 98 -3.47 6.72 -5.45
C SER A 98 -4.34 6.73 -4.20
N ALA A 99 -3.89 7.44 -3.17
CA ALA A 99 -4.67 7.67 -1.97
C ALA A 99 -6.00 8.38 -2.29
N TRP A 100 -6.00 9.24 -3.31
CA TRP A 100 -7.20 9.94 -3.75
C TRP A 100 -8.25 8.99 -4.33
N GLN A 101 -7.86 8.09 -5.24
CA GLN A 101 -8.74 7.06 -5.77
C GLN A 101 -9.25 6.13 -4.67
N ALA A 102 -8.36 5.71 -3.76
CA ALA A 102 -8.74 4.91 -2.59
C ALA A 102 -9.80 5.63 -1.74
N PHE A 103 -9.61 6.91 -1.45
CA PHE A 103 -10.57 7.71 -0.68
C PHE A 103 -11.94 7.83 -1.38
N GLN A 104 -11.98 8.06 -2.69
CA GLN A 104 -13.23 8.12 -3.46
C GLN A 104 -14.01 6.80 -3.42
N GLN A 105 -13.30 5.67 -3.36
CA GLN A 105 -13.90 4.35 -3.27
C GLN A 105 -14.14 3.89 -1.81
N GLY A 106 -13.97 4.79 -0.82
CA GLY A 106 -14.17 4.48 0.60
C GLY A 106 -13.07 3.61 1.23
N GLN A 107 -11.97 3.37 0.51
CA GLN A 107 -10.82 2.60 0.97
C GLN A 107 -9.83 3.47 1.74
N SER A 108 -9.02 2.81 2.57
CA SER A 108 -7.86 3.41 3.25
C SER A 108 -6.56 2.95 2.58
N GLY A 109 -5.61 3.85 2.38
CA GLY A 109 -4.29 3.51 1.84
C GLY A 109 -3.78 4.53 0.82
N ARG A 110 -2.65 4.24 0.18
CA ARG A 110 -2.05 5.03 -0.92
C ARG A 110 -2.32 4.43 -2.31
N GLY A 111 -3.07 3.35 -2.33
CA GLY A 111 -3.30 2.42 -3.42
C GLY A 111 -3.79 1.11 -2.81
N GLY A 112 -4.30 0.21 -3.63
CA GLY A 112 -4.73 -1.09 -3.15
C GLY A 112 -5.50 -1.88 -4.19
N VAL A 113 -5.30 -3.19 -4.19
CA VAL A 113 -6.10 -4.16 -4.92
C VAL A 113 -7.15 -4.76 -4.00
N GLN A 114 -8.41 -4.67 -4.40
CA GLN A 114 -9.52 -5.33 -3.73
C GLN A 114 -9.76 -6.68 -4.38
N PHE A 115 -9.92 -7.71 -3.56
CA PHE A 115 -10.29 -9.04 -4.02
C PHE A 115 -11.41 -9.58 -3.15
N GLN A 116 -12.15 -10.55 -3.69
CA GLN A 116 -13.21 -11.22 -2.95
C GLN A 116 -12.57 -12.05 -1.83
N SER A 117 -12.49 -11.47 -0.64
CA SER A 117 -11.90 -12.02 0.58
C SER A 117 -12.95 -12.58 1.55
N ALA A 118 -14.24 -12.59 1.17
CA ALA A 118 -15.34 -12.93 2.07
C ALA A 118 -15.17 -14.30 2.74
N GLU A 119 -14.69 -15.32 2.03
CA GLU A 119 -14.40 -16.62 2.65
C GLU A 119 -13.21 -16.54 3.63
N LEU A 120 -12.14 -15.82 3.27
CA LEU A 120 -10.95 -15.66 4.11
C LEU A 120 -11.25 -14.86 5.39
N GLU A 121 -12.06 -13.81 5.27
CA GLU A 121 -12.52 -12.98 6.39
C GLU A 121 -13.50 -13.73 7.29
N ALA A 122 -14.39 -14.55 6.71
CA ALA A 122 -15.30 -15.41 7.47
C ALA A 122 -14.54 -16.51 8.24
N GLU A 123 -13.56 -17.17 7.62
CA GLU A 123 -12.69 -18.14 8.28
C GLU A 123 -11.85 -17.49 9.40
N ALA A 124 -11.35 -16.27 9.17
CA ALA A 124 -10.61 -15.49 10.15
C ALA A 124 -11.48 -15.13 11.37
N ALA A 125 -12.71 -14.67 11.12
CA ALA A 125 -13.68 -14.32 12.16
C ALA A 125 -14.10 -15.53 13.02
N GLN A 126 -14.06 -16.74 12.45
CA GLN A 126 -14.36 -17.98 13.16
C GLN A 126 -13.12 -18.61 13.85
N GLY A 127 -11.93 -18.00 13.72
CA GLY A 127 -10.69 -18.54 14.25
C GLY A 127 -10.21 -19.82 13.56
N GLN A 128 -10.74 -20.13 12.37
CA GLN A 128 -10.50 -21.37 11.63
C GLN A 128 -9.81 -21.11 10.28
N LEU A 129 -8.96 -20.08 10.18
CA LEU A 129 -8.16 -19.85 8.98
C LEU A 129 -7.36 -21.12 8.63
N SER A 130 -7.71 -21.73 7.50
CA SER A 130 -6.99 -22.89 7.01
C SER A 130 -5.53 -22.51 6.74
N GLN A 131 -4.60 -23.47 6.83
CA GLN A 131 -3.20 -23.20 6.50
C GLN A 131 -3.06 -22.69 5.05
N ARG A 132 -3.89 -23.20 4.14
CA ARG A 132 -3.94 -22.75 2.74
C ARG A 132 -4.36 -21.30 2.62
N SER A 133 -5.45 -20.92 3.26
CA SER A 133 -5.99 -19.55 3.32
C SER A 133 -4.94 -18.57 3.82
N LEU A 134 -4.25 -18.95 4.91
CA LEU A 134 -3.19 -18.15 5.53
C LEU A 134 -1.97 -17.99 4.61
N GLU A 135 -1.58 -19.04 3.89
CA GLU A 135 -0.48 -18.99 2.92
C GLU A 135 -0.83 -18.14 1.69
N GLN A 136 -2.06 -18.26 1.16
CA GLN A 136 -2.54 -17.42 0.06
C GLN A 136 -2.55 -15.94 0.45
N TRP A 137 -3.09 -15.61 1.63
CA TRP A 137 -3.12 -14.24 2.15
C TRP A 137 -1.72 -13.67 2.32
N CYS A 138 -0.81 -14.43 2.93
CA CYS A 138 0.58 -14.03 3.08
C CYS A 138 1.24 -13.78 1.72
N GLN A 139 1.02 -14.65 0.75
CA GLN A 139 1.60 -14.52 -0.59
C GLN A 139 1.07 -13.27 -1.31
N VAL A 140 -0.23 -12.99 -1.24
CA VAL A 140 -0.82 -11.77 -1.80
C VAL A 140 -0.25 -10.53 -1.11
N LEU A 141 -0.21 -10.46 0.22
CA LEU A 141 0.35 -9.31 0.94
C LEU A 141 1.82 -9.05 0.59
N MET A 142 2.61 -10.08 0.32
CA MET A 142 4.01 -9.91 -0.03
C MET A 142 4.24 -9.63 -1.52
N ALA A 143 3.19 -9.69 -2.35
CA ALA A 143 3.32 -9.60 -3.80
C ALA A 143 3.74 -8.22 -4.30
N GLY A 144 3.23 -7.13 -3.71
CA GLY A 144 3.65 -5.77 -4.08
C GLY A 144 5.13 -5.52 -3.79
N ALA A 145 5.60 -5.94 -2.61
CA ALA A 145 7.01 -5.91 -2.27
C ALA A 145 7.87 -6.80 -3.19
N ALA A 146 7.38 -7.98 -3.57
CA ALA A 146 8.07 -8.86 -4.51
C ALA A 146 8.20 -8.20 -5.90
N ALA A 147 7.16 -7.54 -6.39
CA ALA A 147 7.17 -6.80 -7.65
C ALA A 147 8.16 -5.63 -7.61
N GLU A 148 8.16 -4.82 -6.54
CA GLU A 148 9.14 -3.74 -6.37
C GLU A 148 10.58 -4.28 -6.36
N GLN A 149 10.83 -5.36 -5.64
CA GLN A 149 12.14 -5.98 -5.57
C GLN A 149 12.63 -6.48 -6.94
N LEU A 150 11.73 -6.95 -7.80
CA LEU A 150 12.04 -7.40 -9.16
C LEU A 150 12.34 -6.25 -10.12
N VAL A 151 11.61 -5.14 -10.01
CA VAL A 151 11.71 -4.01 -10.94
C VAL A 151 12.80 -3.03 -10.54
N TYR A 152 12.92 -2.72 -9.24
CA TYR A 152 13.79 -1.65 -8.72
C TYR A 152 14.98 -2.17 -7.90
N GLY A 153 15.00 -3.45 -7.53
CA GLY A 153 16.06 -4.02 -6.69
C GLY A 153 15.99 -3.62 -5.21
N ASN A 154 15.03 -2.79 -4.83
CA ASN A 154 14.73 -2.41 -3.45
C ASN A 154 13.21 -2.32 -3.24
N VAL A 155 12.78 -2.39 -1.97
CA VAL A 155 11.38 -2.23 -1.57
C VAL A 155 11.25 -0.95 -0.76
N GLU A 156 10.40 -0.03 -1.23
CA GLU A 156 10.04 1.21 -0.52
C GLU A 156 8.61 1.14 0.03
N GLY A 157 7.73 0.36 -0.61
CA GLY A 157 6.35 0.11 -0.17
C GLY A 157 6.16 -1.09 0.78
N GLY A 158 4.89 -1.46 0.95
CA GLY A 158 4.44 -2.65 1.66
C GLY A 158 4.60 -2.64 3.18
N ALA A 159 4.81 -1.46 3.80
CA ALA A 159 4.79 -1.34 5.25
C ALA A 159 3.41 -1.70 5.82
N ASP A 160 2.35 -1.26 5.14
CA ASP A 160 0.96 -1.53 5.51
C ASP A 160 0.64 -3.03 5.33
N ASP A 161 1.10 -3.67 4.25
CA ASP A 161 0.91 -5.12 4.04
C ASP A 161 1.61 -5.96 5.11
N ARG A 162 2.85 -5.60 5.47
CA ARG A 162 3.57 -6.25 6.56
C ARG A 162 2.86 -6.04 7.90
N ALA A 163 2.31 -4.86 8.14
CA ALA A 163 1.55 -4.57 9.35
C ALA A 163 0.26 -5.40 9.41
N GLN A 164 -0.48 -5.50 8.30
CA GLN A 164 -1.66 -6.36 8.18
C GLN A 164 -1.33 -7.82 8.47
N TRP A 165 -0.25 -8.35 7.88
CA TRP A 165 0.22 -9.71 8.15
C TRP A 165 0.56 -9.93 9.63
N GLN A 166 1.31 -9.00 10.23
CA GLN A 166 1.68 -9.10 11.64
C GLN A 166 0.48 -9.00 12.57
N GLN A 167 -0.50 -8.15 12.25
CA GLN A 167 -1.73 -8.02 13.02
C GLN A 167 -2.53 -9.33 12.98
N LEU A 168 -2.74 -9.89 11.78
CA LEU A 168 -3.39 -11.19 11.62
C LEU A 168 -2.68 -12.28 12.43
N TRP A 169 -1.35 -12.33 12.34
CA TRP A 169 -0.55 -13.31 13.06
C TRP A 169 -0.68 -13.20 14.58
N ARG A 170 -0.77 -11.98 15.12
CA ARG A 170 -1.03 -11.73 16.55
C ARG A 170 -2.44 -12.15 16.96
N GLN A 171 -3.45 -11.92 16.12
CA GLN A 171 -4.83 -12.34 16.41
C GLN A 171 -4.98 -13.86 16.52
N LEU A 172 -4.13 -14.61 15.82
CA LEU A 172 -4.07 -16.07 15.89
C LEU A 172 -3.28 -16.60 17.10
N ASP A 173 -2.77 -15.72 17.98
CA ASP A 173 -1.95 -16.05 19.15
C ASP A 173 -0.71 -16.92 18.83
N ARG A 174 -0.05 -16.61 17.69
CA ARG A 174 1.11 -17.38 17.19
C ARG A 174 2.43 -16.64 17.41
N ASN A 175 3.53 -17.41 17.39
CA ASN A 175 4.88 -16.88 17.59
C ASN A 175 5.26 -15.86 16.50
N PRO A 176 5.56 -14.59 16.82
CA PRO A 176 5.92 -13.55 15.84
C PRO A 176 7.12 -13.90 14.94
N ALA A 177 8.07 -14.69 15.43
CA ALA A 177 9.23 -15.13 14.64
C ALA A 177 8.82 -16.04 13.48
N GLU A 178 7.82 -16.90 13.68
CA GLU A 178 7.26 -17.75 12.63
C GLU A 178 6.54 -16.90 11.58
N GLY A 179 5.79 -15.88 12.00
CA GLY A 179 5.15 -14.92 11.09
C GLY A 179 6.17 -14.24 10.18
N ASN A 180 7.32 -13.81 10.72
CA ASN A 180 8.40 -13.21 9.93
C ASN A 180 9.07 -14.20 8.97
N LEU A 181 9.20 -15.47 9.36
CA LEU A 181 9.71 -16.50 8.46
C LEU A 181 8.73 -16.72 7.31
N ARG A 182 7.44 -16.83 7.61
CA ARG A 182 6.38 -17.03 6.60
C ARG A 182 6.25 -15.87 5.63
N SER A 183 6.42 -14.63 6.07
CA SER A 183 6.42 -13.48 5.15
C SER A 183 7.58 -13.53 4.15
N ARG A 184 8.78 -13.96 4.58
CA ARG A 184 9.91 -14.18 3.67
C ARG A 184 9.60 -15.27 2.64
N TRP A 185 8.97 -16.37 3.06
CA TRP A 185 8.53 -17.41 2.14
C TRP A 185 7.44 -16.94 1.19
N GLY A 186 6.45 -16.18 1.67
CA GLY A 186 5.40 -15.57 0.84
C GLY A 186 5.99 -14.64 -0.22
N LEU A 187 6.97 -13.81 0.15
CA LEU A 187 7.71 -12.95 -0.77
C LEU A 187 8.46 -13.76 -1.84
N LEU A 188 9.16 -14.84 -1.46
CA LEU A 188 9.83 -15.71 -2.43
C LEU A 188 8.84 -16.38 -3.39
N LYS A 189 7.72 -16.92 -2.88
CA LYS A 189 6.66 -17.53 -3.71
C LYS A 189 6.07 -16.52 -4.69
N ALA A 190 5.75 -15.32 -4.22
CA ALA A 190 5.22 -14.25 -5.06
C ALA A 190 6.23 -13.82 -6.13
N LYS A 191 7.50 -13.65 -5.74
CA LYS A 191 8.59 -13.32 -6.68
C LYS A 191 8.71 -14.36 -7.79
N THR A 192 8.82 -15.64 -7.42
CA THR A 192 8.92 -16.74 -8.39
C THR A 192 7.73 -16.76 -9.34
N LEU A 193 6.52 -16.57 -8.82
CA LEU A 193 5.30 -16.53 -9.63
C LEU A 193 5.32 -15.36 -10.63
N ILE A 194 5.70 -14.15 -10.19
CA ILE A 194 5.80 -12.97 -11.07
C ILE A 194 6.89 -13.19 -12.13
N GLU A 195 8.02 -13.80 -11.78
CA GLU A 195 9.09 -14.13 -12.74
C GLU A 195 8.63 -15.17 -13.78
N GLN A 196 7.92 -16.21 -13.36
CA GLN A 196 7.36 -17.23 -14.26
C GLN A 196 6.31 -16.65 -15.20
N GLN A 197 5.46 -15.76 -14.69
CA GLN A 197 4.37 -15.13 -15.44
C GLN A 197 4.73 -13.72 -15.92
N ARG A 198 6.00 -13.49 -16.29
CA ARG A 198 6.52 -12.15 -16.62
C ARG A 198 5.76 -11.47 -17.75
N LEU A 199 5.32 -12.21 -18.76
CA LEU A 199 4.55 -11.65 -19.87
C LEU A 199 3.17 -11.15 -19.41
N ALA A 200 2.45 -11.96 -18.64
CA ALA A 200 1.19 -11.56 -18.01
C ALA A 200 1.36 -10.36 -17.07
N TYR A 201 2.45 -10.33 -16.28
CA TYR A 201 2.77 -9.20 -15.42
C TYR A 201 2.95 -7.90 -16.22
N VAL A 202 3.74 -7.93 -17.30
CA VAL A 202 3.98 -6.74 -18.14
C VAL A 202 2.70 -6.28 -18.83
N ALA A 203 1.89 -7.21 -19.34
CA ALA A 203 0.60 -6.89 -19.95
C ALA A 203 -0.36 -6.24 -18.95
N LEU A 204 -0.40 -6.75 -17.72
CA LEU A 204 -1.20 -6.19 -16.64
C LEU A 204 -0.74 -4.80 -16.24
N VAL A 205 0.57 -4.59 -16.07
CA VAL A 205 1.15 -3.26 -15.78
C VAL A 205 0.74 -2.25 -16.86
N ALA A 206 0.80 -2.64 -18.14
CA ALA A 206 0.38 -1.76 -19.24
C ALA A 206 -1.12 -1.44 -19.19
N ALA A 207 -1.98 -2.43 -18.90
CA ALA A 207 -3.42 -2.22 -18.75
C ALA A 207 -3.76 -1.31 -17.57
N MET A 208 -3.15 -1.54 -16.40
CA MET A 208 -3.34 -0.71 -15.22
C MET A 208 -2.79 0.71 -15.40
N ALA A 209 -1.68 0.88 -16.13
CA ALA A 209 -1.14 2.20 -16.48
C ALA A 209 -2.11 3.03 -17.34
N ALA A 210 -2.93 2.34 -18.15
CA ALA A 210 -3.98 2.95 -18.97
C ALA A 210 -5.31 3.12 -18.20
N GLU A 211 -5.34 2.85 -16.89
CA GLU A 211 -6.53 2.85 -16.05
C GLU A 211 -7.65 1.96 -16.62
N ALA A 212 -7.28 0.82 -17.23
CA ALA A 212 -8.21 -0.08 -17.87
C ALA A 212 -9.17 -0.74 -16.86
N SER A 213 -10.32 -1.21 -17.36
CA SER A 213 -11.29 -1.93 -16.53
C SER A 213 -10.70 -3.25 -15.98
N ILE A 214 -11.31 -3.78 -14.92
CA ILE A 214 -10.94 -5.09 -14.36
C ILE A 214 -11.06 -6.19 -15.43
N GLU A 215 -12.10 -6.11 -16.27
CA GLU A 215 -12.31 -7.08 -17.36
C GLU A 215 -11.16 -7.05 -18.37
N ASP A 216 -10.73 -5.85 -18.76
CA ASP A 216 -9.61 -5.68 -19.68
C ASP A 216 -8.28 -6.11 -19.05
N CYS A 217 -8.07 -5.83 -17.76
CA CYS A 217 -6.90 -6.30 -17.01
C CYS A 217 -6.86 -7.84 -16.97
N ASN A 218 -7.99 -8.48 -16.63
CA ASN A 218 -8.09 -9.94 -16.61
C ASN A 218 -7.87 -10.55 -17.99
N ARG A 219 -8.37 -9.90 -19.05
CA ARG A 219 -8.15 -10.31 -20.43
C ARG A 219 -6.67 -10.20 -20.83
N ALA A 220 -6.00 -9.12 -20.42
CA ALA A 220 -4.57 -8.93 -20.65
C ALA A 220 -3.73 -10.00 -19.95
N ILE A 221 -4.06 -10.34 -18.70
CA ILE A 221 -3.43 -11.45 -17.96
C ILE A 221 -3.65 -12.76 -18.72
N ALA A 222 -4.89 -13.12 -19.03
CA ALA A 222 -5.23 -14.40 -19.64
C ALA A 222 -4.56 -14.59 -21.02
N ALA A 223 -4.49 -13.52 -21.83
CA ALA A 223 -3.86 -13.57 -23.16
C ALA A 223 -2.34 -13.80 -23.11
N ALA A 224 -1.68 -13.42 -22.01
CA ALA A 224 -0.23 -13.50 -21.84
C ALA A 224 0.20 -14.51 -20.76
N TRP A 225 -0.75 -15.28 -20.23
CA TRP A 225 -0.50 -16.30 -19.22
C TRP A 225 0.23 -17.50 -19.83
N ILE A 226 1.31 -17.92 -19.19
CA ILE A 226 2.07 -19.10 -19.60
C ILE A 226 1.53 -20.28 -18.79
N GLU A 227 0.91 -21.25 -19.45
CA GLU A 227 0.61 -22.54 -18.83
C GLU A 227 1.93 -23.25 -18.53
N THR A 228 2.34 -23.26 -17.26
CA THR A 228 3.42 -24.14 -16.81
C THR A 228 2.90 -25.56 -16.84
N ALA A 229 3.37 -26.37 -17.78
CA ALA A 229 3.21 -27.81 -17.74
C ALA A 229 3.69 -28.31 -16.37
N VAL A 230 2.79 -28.84 -15.56
CA VAL A 230 3.15 -29.60 -14.37
C VAL A 230 3.93 -30.80 -14.91
N ALA A 231 5.23 -30.85 -14.63
CA ALA A 231 5.96 -32.09 -14.78
C ALA A 231 5.41 -33.02 -13.69
N ASP A 232 4.54 -33.94 -14.12
CA ASP A 232 4.02 -35.05 -13.32
C ASP A 232 5.14 -35.87 -12.66
#